data_AF-A0A920NGU8-F1
#
_entry.id   AF-A0A920NGU8-F1
#
_cell.length_a   1.000
_cell.length_b   1.000
_cell.length_c   1.000
_cell.angle_alpha   90.00
_cell.angle_beta   90.00
_cell.angle_gamma   90.00
#
_symmetry.space_group_name_H-M   'P 1'
#
loop_
_entity.id
_entity.type
_entity.pdbx_description
1 polymer ?
#
loop_
_entity_poly.entity_id
_entity_poly.type
_entity_poly.pdbx_seq_one_letter_code
_entity_poly.pdbx_strand_id
1 'polypeptide(L)'
;MKKEKKIITNKRRSFIKKAGLLTLGAAGATVVKAPYVYAASNPIKWRLQTYSGAPLGAHVIKPQIEAFNKAAHGEMEIELYYADQLVPTDELFRAMQAGTIDACKVMTQLWVHQ
;
A
#
# COMPACT_ATOMS: atom_id res chain seq x y z
N MET A 1 16.52 -11.67 -48.43
CA MET A 1 15.40 -11.74 -47.46
C MET A 1 15.76 -10.96 -46.20
N LYS A 2 15.40 -9.66 -46.10
CA LYS A 2 15.61 -8.83 -44.91
C LYS A 2 14.25 -8.54 -44.28
N LYS A 3 14.03 -8.99 -43.04
CA LYS A 3 12.77 -8.76 -42.29
C LYS A 3 12.82 -7.36 -41.67
N GLU A 4 11.92 -6.46 -42.05
CA GLU A 4 11.75 -5.16 -41.38
C GLU A 4 11.16 -5.35 -39.98
N LYS A 5 11.82 -4.76 -38.97
CA LYS A 5 11.31 -4.67 -37.60
C LYS A 5 10.38 -3.47 -37.47
N LYS A 6 9.07 -3.72 -37.33
CA LYS A 6 8.06 -2.69 -37.05
C LYS A 6 8.23 -2.12 -35.63
N ILE A 7 8.74 -0.89 -35.51
CA ILE A 7 8.86 -0.19 -34.24
C ILE A 7 7.48 0.36 -33.86
N ILE A 8 6.85 -0.23 -32.85
CA ILE A 8 5.55 0.23 -32.35
C ILE A 8 5.79 1.42 -31.41
N THR A 9 5.68 2.64 -31.94
CA THR A 9 5.77 3.87 -31.13
C THR A 9 4.65 3.91 -30.11
N ASN A 10 5.04 3.83 -28.83
CA ASN A 10 4.15 3.61 -27.71
C ASN A 10 3.35 4.88 -27.38
N LYS A 11 2.16 5.04 -28.00
CA LYS A 11 1.26 6.22 -27.87
C LYS A 11 1.00 6.67 -26.42
N ARG A 12 1.08 5.73 -25.46
CA ARG A 12 0.95 5.99 -24.01
C ARG A 12 2.05 6.93 -23.49
N ARG A 13 3.31 6.74 -23.90
CA ARG A 13 4.45 7.55 -23.45
C ARG A 13 4.40 8.97 -24.00
N SER A 14 3.94 9.16 -25.24
CA SER A 14 3.74 10.48 -25.83
C SER A 14 2.60 11.25 -25.18
N PHE A 15 1.56 10.55 -24.72
CA PHE A 15 0.43 11.16 -24.01
C PHE A 15 0.87 11.68 -22.62
N ILE A 16 1.62 10.87 -21.87
CA ILE A 16 2.19 11.27 -20.57
C ILE A 16 3.12 12.50 -20.71
N LYS A 17 3.97 12.52 -21.75
CA LYS A 17 4.85 13.66 -22.01
C LYS A 17 4.09 14.95 -22.36
N LYS A 18 3.02 14.84 -23.15
CA LYS A 18 2.18 16.01 -23.51
C LYS A 18 1.35 16.50 -22.34
N ALA A 19 0.79 15.59 -21.54
CA ALA A 19 0.05 15.94 -20.33
C ALA A 19 0.94 16.61 -19.28
N GLY A 20 2.16 16.09 -19.04
CA GLY A 20 3.12 16.68 -18.11
C GLY A 20 3.65 18.05 -18.52
N LEU A 21 3.63 18.38 -19.82
CA LEU A 21 4.06 19.70 -20.31
C LEU A 21 2.93 20.74 -20.19
N LEU A 22 1.67 20.33 -20.29
CA LEU A 22 0.52 21.22 -20.13
C LEU A 22 0.23 21.58 -18.67
N THR A 23 0.61 20.73 -17.71
CA THR A 23 0.49 21.02 -16.27
C THR A 23 1.51 22.02 -15.74
N LEU A 24 2.60 22.28 -16.48
CA LEU A 24 3.65 23.22 -16.07
C LEU A 24 3.39 24.68 -16.53
N GLY A 25 2.44 24.90 -17.45
CA GLY A 25 2.31 26.19 -18.15
C GLY A 25 1.19 27.12 -17.70
N ALA A 26 0.20 26.67 -16.92
CA ALA A 26 -1.00 27.49 -16.64
C ALA A 26 -1.48 27.51 -15.16
N ALA A 27 -0.84 26.78 -14.26
CA ALA A 27 -1.15 26.83 -12.83
C ALA A 27 0.14 27.09 -12.04
N GLY A 28 0.41 28.37 -11.78
CA GLY A 28 1.61 28.81 -11.09
C GLY A 28 1.78 28.19 -9.70
N ALA A 29 3.02 27.81 -9.39
CA ALA A 29 3.71 27.95 -8.11
C ALA A 29 3.03 27.55 -6.77
N THR A 30 1.82 27.00 -6.74
CA THR A 30 1.04 26.80 -5.49
C THR A 30 0.72 25.35 -5.16
N VAL A 31 1.05 24.39 -6.04
CA VAL A 31 0.81 22.95 -5.80
C VAL A 31 2.13 22.16 -5.69
N VAL A 32 3.16 22.79 -5.14
CA VAL A 32 4.30 22.07 -4.54
C VAL A 32 4.31 22.35 -3.04
N LYS A 33 3.14 22.29 -2.40
CA LYS A 33 3.12 21.82 -1.02
C LYS A 33 3.43 20.33 -1.12
N ALA A 34 4.70 20.02 -0.88
CA ALA A 34 5.27 18.68 -0.96
C ALA A 34 4.31 17.64 -0.35
N PRO A 35 4.24 16.42 -0.90
CA PRO A 35 3.46 15.31 -0.30
C PRO A 35 3.73 15.13 1.20
N TYR A 36 4.92 15.54 1.67
CA TYR A 36 5.31 15.65 3.07
C TYR A 36 4.31 16.44 3.95
N VAL A 37 3.85 17.62 3.51
CA VAL A 37 2.95 18.48 4.32
C VAL A 37 1.53 17.89 4.38
N TYR A 38 1.10 17.21 3.32
CA TYR A 38 -0.19 16.50 3.28
C TYR A 38 -0.17 15.27 4.20
N ALA A 39 0.90 14.47 4.15
CA ALA A 39 1.08 13.30 5.03
C ALA A 39 1.20 13.70 6.51
N ALA A 40 1.86 14.83 6.81
CA ALA A 40 1.94 15.36 8.17
C ALA A 40 0.58 15.84 8.72
N SER A 41 -0.36 16.23 7.84
CA SER A 41 -1.69 16.70 8.24
C SER A 41 -2.77 15.61 8.18
N ASN A 42 -2.55 14.56 7.40
CA ASN A 42 -3.46 13.42 7.22
C ASN A 42 -2.64 12.11 7.26
N PRO A 43 -2.47 11.51 8.44
CA PRO A 43 -1.74 10.26 8.60
C PRO A 43 -2.36 9.14 7.75
N ILE A 44 -1.54 8.34 7.09
CA ILE A 44 -2.02 7.13 6.40
C ILE A 44 -2.32 6.08 7.47
N LYS A 45 -3.58 5.64 7.54
CA LYS A 45 -4.02 4.59 8.47
C LYS A 45 -4.24 3.28 7.72
N TRP A 46 -3.54 2.22 8.13
CA TRP A 46 -3.71 0.88 7.59
C TRP A 46 -4.30 -0.07 8.62
N ARG A 47 -5.31 -0.83 8.21
CA ARG A 47 -5.87 -1.93 9.00
C ARG A 47 -5.09 -3.19 8.68
N LEU A 48 -4.35 -3.70 9.66
CA LEU A 48 -3.58 -4.94 9.54
C LEU A 48 -4.19 -6.03 10.41
N GLN A 49 -4.62 -7.14 9.79
CA GLN A 49 -5.03 -8.33 10.53
C GLN A 49 -3.92 -9.39 10.52
N THR A 50 -3.63 -9.97 11.68
CA THR A 50 -2.75 -11.15 11.82
C THR A 50 -3.58 -12.44 11.91
N TYR A 51 -3.08 -13.54 11.36
CA TYR A 51 -3.65 -14.87 11.60
C TYR A 51 -3.61 -15.29 13.08
N SER A 52 -2.75 -14.64 13.88
CA SER A 52 -2.51 -15.03 15.28
C SER A 52 -3.56 -14.40 16.20
N GLY A 53 -4.11 -15.20 17.13
CA GLY A 53 -4.92 -14.67 18.23
C GLY A 53 -4.10 -13.77 19.16
N ALA A 54 -4.79 -13.00 20.01
CA ALA A 54 -4.17 -12.00 20.91
C ALA A 54 -2.99 -12.53 21.75
N PRO A 55 -3.03 -13.75 22.35
CA PRO A 55 -1.93 -14.24 23.18
C PRO A 55 -0.60 -14.41 22.43
N LEU A 56 -0.65 -15.01 21.24
CA LEU A 56 0.54 -15.17 20.40
C LEU A 56 0.92 -13.83 19.74
N GLY A 57 -0.09 -13.10 19.27
CA GLY A 57 0.07 -11.83 18.57
C GLY A 57 0.79 -10.76 19.40
N ALA A 58 0.58 -10.76 20.72
CA ALA A 58 1.27 -9.88 21.65
C ALA A 58 2.81 -10.02 21.61
N HIS A 59 3.33 -11.19 21.24
CA HIS A 59 4.77 -11.45 21.17
C HIS A 59 5.32 -11.40 19.74
N VAL A 60 4.51 -11.78 18.73
CA VAL A 60 5.03 -11.99 17.38
C VAL A 60 4.75 -10.86 16.38
N ILE A 61 3.75 -10.00 16.61
CA ILE A 61 3.39 -8.94 15.66
C ILE A 61 3.25 -7.58 16.34
N LYS A 62 2.74 -7.54 17.57
CA LYS A 62 2.53 -6.29 18.30
C LYS A 62 3.81 -5.47 18.47
N PRO A 63 4.97 -6.05 18.87
CA PRO A 63 6.21 -5.27 19.00
C PRO A 63 6.68 -4.66 17.67
N GLN A 64 6.47 -5.35 16.55
CA GLN A 64 6.82 -4.84 15.23
C GLN A 64 5.91 -3.70 14.80
N ILE A 65 4.60 -3.78 15.08
CA ILE A 65 3.66 -2.69 14.79
C ILE A 65 3.96 -1.46 15.64
N GLU A 66 4.25 -1.64 16.93
CA GLU A 66 4.62 -0.53 17.82
C GLU A 66 5.93 0.13 17.37
N ALA A 67 6.93 -0.67 16.99
CA ALA A 67 8.19 -0.16 16.45
C ALA A 67 7.98 0.59 15.12
N PHE A 68 7.13 0.07 14.23
CA PHE A 68 6.79 0.72 12.97
C PHE A 68 6.07 2.05 13.20
N ASN A 69 5.00 2.07 14.00
CA ASN A 69 4.23 3.29 14.28
C ASN A 69 5.11 4.37 14.94
N LYS A 70 6.05 3.97 15.80
CA LYS A 70 7.04 4.89 16.39
C LYS A 70 8.01 5.46 15.34
N ALA A 71 8.51 4.61 14.45
CA ALA A 71 9.42 5.01 13.38
C ALA A 71 8.74 5.83 12.27
N ALA A 72 7.42 5.69 12.10
CA ALA A 72 6.63 6.43 11.12
C ALA A 72 6.37 7.89 11.52
N HIS A 73 6.74 8.30 12.74
CA HIS A 73 6.63 9.69 13.22
C HIS A 73 5.23 10.33 13.01
N GLY A 74 4.17 9.51 13.05
CA GLY A 74 2.80 9.96 12.85
C GLY A 74 2.41 10.25 11.39
N GLU A 75 3.31 10.08 10.43
CA GLU A 75 2.97 10.14 8.99
C GLU A 75 2.16 8.90 8.56
N MET A 76 2.30 7.81 9.30
CA MET A 76 1.58 6.57 9.07
C MET A 76 1.32 5.82 10.39
N GLU A 77 0.18 5.15 10.47
CA GLU A 77 -0.24 4.34 11.59
C GLU A 77 -0.82 3.01 11.10
N ILE A 78 -0.35 1.91 11.67
CA ILE A 78 -0.96 0.60 11.49
C ILE A 78 -1.81 0.28 12.71
N GLU A 79 -3.10 0.04 12.46
CA GLU A 79 -4.07 -0.45 13.43
C GLU A 79 -4.07 -1.99 13.38
N LEU A 80 -3.63 -2.62 14.47
CA LEU A 80 -3.48 -4.07 14.58
C LEU A 80 -4.79 -4.74 15.03
N TYR A 81 -5.26 -5.69 14.22
CA TYR A 81 -6.36 -6.59 14.51
C TYR A 81 -5.83 -8.02 14.64
N TYR A 82 -6.33 -8.75 15.63
CA TYR A 82 -6.03 -10.17 15.84
C TYR A 82 -6.94 -11.06 14.99
N ALA A 83 -6.68 -12.37 15.04
CA ALA A 83 -7.44 -13.37 14.30
C ALA A 83 -8.96 -13.14 14.40
N ASP A 84 -9.62 -13.21 13.25
CA ASP A 84 -11.08 -13.17 13.06
C ASP A 84 -11.80 -11.90 13.53
N GLN A 85 -11.07 -10.81 13.82
CA GLN A 85 -11.69 -9.56 14.28
C GLN A 85 -12.31 -8.70 13.16
N LEU A 86 -11.76 -8.72 11.94
CA LEU A 86 -12.35 -8.03 10.78
C LEU A 86 -12.89 -9.01 9.75
N VAL A 87 -12.10 -10.03 9.45
CA VAL A 87 -12.43 -11.06 8.46
C VAL A 87 -12.02 -12.44 8.96
N PRO A 88 -12.67 -13.53 8.53
CA PRO A 88 -12.21 -14.88 8.84
C PRO A 88 -10.76 -15.12 8.37
N THR A 89 -9.99 -15.83 9.17
CA THR A 89 -8.55 -16.08 8.92
C THR A 89 -8.29 -16.81 7.60
N ASP A 90 -9.22 -17.64 7.15
CA ASP A 90 -9.12 -18.38 5.88
C ASP A 90 -9.31 -17.49 4.64
N GLU A 91 -9.93 -16.31 4.80
CA GLU A 91 -10.21 -15.36 3.72
C GLU A 91 -9.27 -14.15 3.73
N LEU A 92 -8.32 -14.12 4.66
CA LEU A 92 -7.55 -12.94 5.03
C LEU A 92 -6.74 -12.37 3.84
N PHE A 93 -6.21 -13.24 2.98
CA PHE A 93 -5.54 -12.80 1.75
C PHE A 93 -6.51 -12.24 0.70
N ARG A 94 -7.68 -12.86 0.52
CA ARG A 94 -8.72 -12.38 -0.40
C ARG A 94 -9.28 -11.03 0.07
N ALA A 95 -9.47 -10.86 1.38
CA ALA A 95 -9.87 -9.60 1.98
C ALA A 95 -8.85 -8.48 1.73
N MET A 96 -7.54 -8.80 1.77
CA MET A 96 -6.50 -7.84 1.42
C MET A 96 -6.54 -7.48 -0.07
N GLN A 97 -6.69 -8.48 -0.95
CA GLN A 97 -6.82 -8.23 -2.40
C GLN A 97 -8.05 -7.38 -2.74
N ALA A 98 -9.15 -7.58 -2.02
CA ALA A 98 -10.39 -6.81 -2.17
C ALA A 98 -10.31 -5.39 -1.56
N GLY A 99 -9.26 -5.08 -0.79
CA GLY A 99 -9.12 -3.80 -0.08
C GLY A 99 -9.96 -3.70 1.20
N THR A 100 -10.53 -4.80 1.69
CA THR A 100 -11.24 -4.85 2.97
C THR A 100 -10.28 -4.61 4.14
N ILE A 101 -9.04 -5.07 4.02
CA ILE A 101 -7.91 -4.77 4.91
C ILE A 101 -6.73 -4.30 4.07
N ASP A 102 -5.89 -3.45 4.65
CA ASP A 102 -4.78 -2.82 3.92
C ASP A 102 -3.52 -3.70 3.92
N ALA A 103 -3.39 -4.55 4.95
CA ALA A 103 -2.28 -5.48 5.09
C ALA A 103 -2.69 -6.74 5.87
N CYS A 104 -1.94 -7.81 5.65
CA CYS A 104 -2.08 -9.05 6.41
C CYS A 104 -0.74 -9.60 6.88
N LYS A 105 -0.70 -10.15 8.10
CA LYS A 105 0.39 -11.03 8.53
C LYS A 105 -0.10 -12.47 8.58
N VAL A 106 0.50 -13.30 7.76
CA VAL A 106 0.16 -14.71 7.58
C VAL A 106 1.42 -15.57 7.65
N MET A 107 1.26 -16.84 8.00
CA MET A 107 2.34 -17.82 7.97
C MET A 107 2.41 -18.45 6.58
N THR A 108 3.62 -18.63 6.04
CA THR A 108 3.84 -19.15 4.67
C THR A 108 3.11 -20.47 4.39
N GLN A 109 2.90 -21.32 5.39
CA GLN A 109 2.18 -22.59 5.26
C GLN A 109 0.69 -22.44 4.91
N LEU A 110 0.08 -21.26 5.15
CA LEU A 110 -1.32 -20.99 4.78
C LEU A 110 -1.51 -20.72 3.27
N TRP A 111 -0.43 -20.60 2.50
CA TRP A 111 -0.46 -20.23 1.08
C TRP A 111 -0.32 -21.40 0.11
N VAL A 112 0.02 -22.59 0.60
CA VAL A 112 0.34 -23.74 -0.27
C VAL A 112 -0.91 -24.32 -0.95
N HIS A 113 -2.11 -23.88 -0.57
CA HIS A 113 -3.38 -24.46 -1.01
C HIS A 113 -4.41 -23.44 -1.54
N GLN A 114 -4.03 -22.19 -1.81
CA GLN A 114 -4.94 -21.15 -2.33
C GLN A 114 -4.56 -20.62 -3.72
#